data_AF-A0A816Q9V6-F1
#
_entry.id   AF-A0A816Q9V6-F1
#
_cell.length_a   1.000
_cell.length_b   1.000
_cell.length_c   1.000
_cell.angle_alpha   90.00
_cell.angle_beta   90.00
_cell.angle_gamma   90.00
#
_symmetry.space_group_name_H-M   'P 1'
#
loop_
_entity.id
_entity.type
_entity.pdbx_description
1 polymer ?
#
loop_
_entity_poly.entity_id
_entity_poly.type
_entity_poly.pdbx_seq_one_letter_code
_entity_poly.pdbx_strand_id
1 'polypeptide(L)'
;WLGVQCSVKHACDCALNSLYVDKSVCVCPVDQYGPRCYLHEYACRKKPCSNGGQCIAGDERRMYSSLNNITCICRDGYFGDRCEFQESSNQIEISFDRKLIIPSLLIIHFITVEDETEVTRISVIKKVPVHLDFLLFHTKITFNVALVEMLNNYYSILVRKETIISAIITTKVVPHHRCLSTNELFNTTITNLHLIKCIK
;
A
#
# COMPACT_ATOMS: atom_id res chain seq x y z
N TRP A 1 -22.89 -17.60 -36.92
CA TRP A 1 -24.02 -17.59 -37.86
C TRP A 1 -25.29 -17.83 -37.06
N LEU A 2 -26.41 -17.20 -37.41
CA LEU A 2 -27.70 -17.29 -36.70
C LEU A 2 -28.83 -17.71 -37.66
N GLY A 3 -29.91 -18.26 -37.10
CA GLY A 3 -31.12 -18.71 -37.83
C GLY A 3 -31.10 -20.19 -38.22
N VAL A 4 -32.28 -20.73 -38.57
CA VAL A 4 -32.51 -22.17 -38.84
C VAL A 4 -31.70 -22.70 -40.03
N GLN A 5 -31.36 -21.81 -40.97
CA GLN A 5 -30.52 -22.12 -42.13
C GLN A 5 -29.09 -21.57 -42.01
N CYS A 6 -28.71 -21.00 -40.87
CA CYS A 6 -27.38 -20.40 -40.65
C CYS A 6 -26.96 -19.38 -41.72
N SER A 7 -27.91 -18.67 -42.33
CA SER A 7 -27.68 -17.74 -43.45
C SER A 7 -27.28 -16.33 -43.00
N VAL A 8 -27.44 -16.02 -41.71
CA VAL A 8 -27.09 -14.70 -41.16
C VAL A 8 -25.67 -14.74 -40.60
N LYS A 9 -24.76 -14.02 -41.26
CA LYS A 9 -23.38 -13.85 -40.79
C LYS A 9 -23.43 -13.10 -39.46
N HIS A 10 -22.86 -13.67 -38.41
CA HIS A 10 -22.89 -13.07 -37.07
C HIS A 10 -22.13 -11.73 -37.14
N ALA A 11 -22.84 -10.61 -37.03
CA ALA A 11 -22.22 -9.30 -36.88
C ALA A 11 -21.55 -9.25 -35.50
N CYS A 12 -20.27 -8.93 -35.45
CA CYS A 12 -19.55 -8.82 -34.18
C CYS A 12 -20.12 -7.63 -33.39
N ASP A 13 -20.65 -7.92 -32.21
CA ASP A 13 -21.23 -6.93 -31.30
C ASP A 13 -20.23 -6.56 -30.18
N CYS A 14 -18.96 -6.36 -30.54
CA CYS A 14 -17.94 -5.88 -29.60
C CYS A 14 -17.86 -4.35 -29.67
N ALA A 15 -17.53 -3.71 -28.54
CA ALA A 15 -17.31 -2.28 -28.47
C ALA A 15 -16.11 -1.83 -29.33
N LEU A 16 -16.10 -0.54 -29.67
CA LEU A 16 -15.08 0.09 -30.50
C LEU A 16 -13.67 -0.15 -29.93
N ASN A 17 -12.71 -0.47 -30.81
CA ASN A 17 -11.31 -0.79 -30.49
C ASN A 17 -11.06 -2.12 -29.73
N SER A 18 -12.06 -3.01 -29.66
CA SER A 18 -11.86 -4.37 -29.13
C SER A 18 -11.27 -5.32 -30.17
N LEU A 19 -10.42 -6.24 -29.73
CA LEU A 19 -9.89 -7.31 -30.58
C LEU A 19 -10.85 -8.50 -30.57
N TYR A 20 -11.21 -8.96 -31.77
CA TYR A 20 -12.09 -10.11 -31.93
C TYR A 20 -11.28 -11.39 -32.07
N VAL A 21 -11.39 -12.29 -31.10
CA VAL A 21 -10.72 -13.59 -31.11
C VAL A 21 -11.80 -14.67 -31.17
N ASP A 22 -11.81 -15.42 -32.28
CA ASP A 22 -12.61 -16.62 -32.49
C ASP A 22 -14.12 -16.54 -32.14
N LYS A 23 -14.89 -16.08 -33.13
CA LYS A 23 -16.36 -16.20 -33.29
C LYS A 23 -17.31 -15.74 -32.16
N SER A 24 -16.81 -15.41 -30.98
CA SER A 24 -17.62 -14.97 -29.83
C SER A 24 -16.87 -14.25 -28.71
N VAL A 25 -15.52 -14.21 -28.72
CA VAL A 25 -14.74 -13.57 -27.66
C VAL A 25 -14.31 -12.16 -28.07
N CYS A 26 -14.64 -11.17 -27.24
CA CYS A 26 -14.13 -9.81 -27.33
C CYS A 26 -12.99 -9.64 -26.32
N VAL A 27 -11.80 -9.30 -26.81
CA VAL A 27 -10.66 -8.90 -25.98
C VAL A 27 -10.71 -7.38 -25.86
N CYS A 28 -11.01 -6.91 -24.64
CA CYS A 28 -11.24 -5.49 -24.38
C CYS A 28 -9.93 -4.69 -24.34
N PRO A 29 -9.94 -3.45 -24.83
CA PRO A 29 -8.85 -2.52 -24.59
C PRO A 29 -8.77 -2.16 -23.10
N VAL A 30 -7.65 -1.54 -22.71
CA VAL A 30 -7.47 -0.99 -21.36
C VAL A 30 -8.65 -0.04 -21.05
N ASP A 31 -9.18 -0.12 -19.82
CA ASP A 31 -10.34 0.64 -19.31
C ASP A 31 -11.73 0.23 -19.84
N GLN A 32 -11.84 -0.88 -20.57
CA GLN A 32 -13.12 -1.49 -20.97
C GLN A 32 -13.26 -2.91 -20.43
N TYR A 33 -14.49 -3.30 -20.09
CA TYR A 33 -14.78 -4.63 -19.57
C TYR A 33 -16.19 -5.12 -19.92
N GLY A 34 -16.50 -6.32 -19.45
CA GLY A 34 -17.72 -7.04 -19.79
C GLY A 34 -17.58 -7.90 -21.06
N PRO A 35 -18.56 -8.78 -21.33
CA PRO A 35 -18.48 -9.77 -22.40
C PRO A 35 -18.39 -9.17 -23.81
N ARG A 36 -18.80 -7.91 -23.97
CA ARG A 36 -18.76 -7.15 -25.22
C ARG A 36 -17.92 -5.87 -25.15
N CYS A 37 -17.23 -5.61 -24.04
CA CYS A 37 -16.40 -4.42 -23.83
C CYS A 37 -17.15 -3.06 -23.82
N TYR A 38 -18.48 -3.07 -23.66
CA TYR A 38 -19.29 -1.84 -23.58
C TYR A 38 -19.23 -1.14 -22.21
N LEU A 39 -18.72 -1.83 -21.18
CA LEU A 39 -18.61 -1.26 -19.85
C LEU A 39 -17.25 -0.55 -19.73
N HIS A 40 -17.26 0.61 -19.08
CA HIS A 40 -16.08 1.44 -18.91
C HIS A 40 -15.73 1.58 -17.44
N GLU A 41 -14.43 1.51 -17.16
CA GLU A 41 -13.90 1.63 -15.82
C GLU A 41 -13.75 3.10 -15.44
N TYR A 42 -14.58 3.57 -14.52
CA TYR A 42 -14.60 4.99 -14.12
C TYR A 42 -13.54 5.32 -13.07
N ALA A 43 -12.95 4.32 -12.41
CA ALA A 43 -12.10 4.55 -11.26
C ALA A 43 -10.82 5.34 -11.61
N CYS A 44 -10.15 5.03 -12.73
CA CYS A 44 -8.95 5.73 -13.17
C CYS A 44 -9.22 7.07 -13.89
N ARG A 45 -10.46 7.34 -14.34
CA ARG A 45 -10.81 8.57 -15.06
C ARG A 45 -10.55 9.85 -14.24
N LYS A 46 -10.71 9.77 -12.92
CA LYS A 46 -10.45 10.89 -11.99
C LYS A 46 -8.96 11.16 -11.75
N LYS A 47 -8.04 10.42 -12.39
CA LYS A 47 -6.58 10.47 -12.15
C LYS A 47 -6.25 10.41 -10.65
N PRO A 48 -6.62 9.31 -9.97
CA PRO A 48 -6.46 9.15 -8.54
C PRO A 48 -5.00 9.06 -8.07
N CYS A 49 -4.06 8.78 -8.98
CA CYS A 49 -2.63 8.68 -8.73
C CYS A 49 -1.93 10.02 -9.02
N SER A 50 -1.18 10.51 -8.05
CA SER A 50 -0.38 11.72 -8.09
C SER A 50 0.97 11.50 -8.79
N ASN A 51 1.70 12.60 -9.05
CA ASN A 51 3.10 12.60 -9.50
C ASN A 51 3.41 11.73 -10.74
N GLY A 52 2.43 11.57 -11.63
CA GLY A 52 2.59 10.78 -12.85
C GLY A 52 2.60 9.26 -12.63
N GLY A 53 2.11 8.79 -11.48
CA GLY A 53 1.86 7.37 -11.23
C GLY A 53 0.84 6.80 -12.21
N GLN A 54 1.05 5.56 -12.63
CA GLN A 54 0.16 4.84 -13.52
C GLN A 54 -0.99 4.23 -12.71
N CYS A 55 -2.22 4.61 -13.05
CA CYS A 55 -3.42 4.06 -12.44
C CYS A 55 -3.77 2.71 -13.07
N ILE A 56 -4.06 1.73 -12.22
CA ILE A 56 -4.60 0.42 -12.59
C ILE A 56 -5.90 0.26 -11.82
N ALA A 57 -6.99 0.07 -12.53
CA ALA A 57 -8.25 -0.30 -11.90
C ALA A 57 -8.22 -1.78 -11.49
N GLY A 58 -8.73 -2.06 -10.30
CA GLY A 58 -8.86 -3.42 -9.79
C GLY A 58 -10.05 -4.16 -10.42
N ASP A 59 -10.02 -5.48 -10.40
CA ASP A 59 -11.04 -6.33 -10.99
C ASP A 59 -12.30 -6.36 -10.11
N GLU A 60 -13.41 -5.78 -10.61
CA GLU A 60 -14.73 -5.79 -9.96
C GLU A 60 -15.26 -7.20 -9.65
N ARG A 61 -14.72 -8.27 -10.26
CA ARG A 61 -15.12 -9.67 -9.97
C ARG A 61 -14.64 -10.17 -8.60
N ARG A 62 -13.73 -9.45 -7.93
CA ARG A 62 -13.25 -9.76 -6.57
C ARG A 62 -13.91 -8.88 -5.50
N MET A 63 -15.19 -8.57 -5.69
CA MET A 63 -15.97 -7.70 -4.80
C MET A 63 -16.26 -8.39 -3.46
N TYR A 64 -15.39 -8.18 -2.47
CA TYR A 64 -15.73 -8.39 -1.05
C TYR A 64 -15.36 -7.21 -0.14
N SER A 65 -14.89 -6.09 -0.67
CA SER A 65 -14.77 -4.89 0.15
C SER A 65 -14.89 -3.63 -0.69
N SER A 66 -15.95 -2.87 -0.40
CA SER A 66 -16.17 -1.53 -0.87
C SER A 66 -15.04 -0.61 -0.41
N LEU A 67 -14.68 0.35 -1.29
CA LEU A 67 -13.78 1.51 -1.10
C LEU A 67 -12.35 1.31 -1.67
N ASN A 68 -12.16 1.79 -2.91
CA ASN A 68 -10.92 1.91 -3.68
C ASN A 68 -10.39 0.65 -4.39
N ASN A 69 -11.09 0.26 -5.46
CA ASN A 69 -10.64 -0.72 -6.45
C ASN A 69 -9.58 -0.12 -7.40
N ILE A 70 -8.55 0.54 -6.85
CA ILE A 70 -7.54 1.28 -7.63
C ILE A 70 -6.16 1.01 -7.04
N THR A 71 -5.22 0.65 -7.89
CA THR A 71 -3.80 0.50 -7.56
C THR A 71 -2.98 1.49 -8.37
N CYS A 72 -2.09 2.23 -7.71
CA CYS A 72 -1.18 3.16 -8.37
C CYS A 72 0.23 2.55 -8.46
N ILE A 73 0.79 2.47 -9.66
CA ILE A 73 2.21 2.17 -9.88
C ILE A 73 2.96 3.50 -9.91
N CYS A 74 3.82 3.72 -8.93
CA CYS A 74 4.58 4.95 -8.81
C CYS A 74 5.83 4.94 -9.70
N ARG A 75 6.20 6.13 -10.20
CA ARG A 75 7.49 6.33 -10.86
C ARG A 75 8.62 6.29 -9.83
N ASP A 76 9.83 6.04 -10.32
CA ASP A 76 11.05 6.12 -9.51
C ASP A 76 11.10 7.46 -8.77
N GLY A 77 11.44 7.42 -7.48
CA GLY A 77 11.43 8.60 -6.64
C GLY A 77 10.05 9.00 -6.11
N TYR A 78 9.00 8.19 -6.24
CA TYR A 78 7.68 8.46 -5.65
C TYR A 78 7.07 7.21 -5.00
N PHE A 79 6.26 7.40 -3.96
CA PHE A 79 5.64 6.31 -3.20
C PHE A 79 4.37 6.77 -2.47
N GLY A 80 3.69 5.84 -1.80
CA GLY A 80 2.36 6.01 -1.22
C GLY A 80 1.28 5.31 -2.05
N ASP A 81 0.09 5.12 -1.48
CA ASP A 81 -1.01 4.40 -2.14
C ASP A 81 -1.47 5.11 -3.42
N ARG A 82 -1.25 6.42 -3.49
CA ARG A 82 -1.57 7.29 -4.63
C ARG A 82 -0.34 7.97 -5.19
N CYS A 83 0.88 7.51 -4.88
CA CYS A 83 2.13 8.13 -5.31
C CYS A 83 2.24 9.61 -4.91
N GLU A 84 1.64 9.98 -3.78
CA GLU A 84 1.55 11.34 -3.26
C GLU A 84 2.88 11.84 -2.68
N PHE A 85 3.78 10.93 -2.30
CA PHE A 85 5.06 11.26 -1.68
C PHE A 85 6.20 11.17 -2.69
N GLN A 86 7.11 12.15 -2.64
CA GLN A 86 8.35 12.15 -3.40
C GLN A 86 9.53 11.77 -2.51
N GLU A 87 10.49 11.04 -3.06
CA GLU A 87 11.76 10.70 -2.47
C GLU A 87 12.64 11.99 -2.35
N SER A 88 13.23 12.24 -1.18
CA SER A 88 14.07 13.42 -0.89
C SER A 88 15.49 13.07 -0.43
N SER A 89 16.30 14.10 -0.15
CA SER A 89 17.61 13.98 0.49
C SER A 89 17.63 13.31 1.88
N ASN A 90 16.47 13.04 2.49
CA ASN A 90 16.44 12.41 3.81
C ASN A 90 16.65 10.92 3.64
N GLN A 91 17.80 10.46 4.08
CA GLN A 91 18.26 9.10 3.93
C GLN A 91 18.02 8.35 5.23
N ILE A 92 17.31 7.23 5.17
CA ILE A 92 17.11 6.35 6.30
C ILE A 92 17.81 5.02 5.98
N GLU A 93 18.76 4.67 6.83
CA GLU A 93 19.43 3.38 6.85
C GLU A 93 18.96 2.61 8.08
N ILE A 94 18.37 1.43 7.86
CA ILE A 94 17.92 0.52 8.89
C ILE A 94 18.75 -0.74 8.80
N SER A 95 19.63 -0.98 9.77
CA SER A 95 20.34 -2.25 9.92
C SER A 95 19.55 -3.23 10.79
N PHE A 96 19.86 -4.51 10.69
CA PHE A 96 19.17 -5.55 11.45
C PHE A 96 20.12 -6.32 12.36
N ASP A 97 19.66 -6.66 13.57
CA ASP A 97 20.41 -7.56 14.44
C ASP A 97 20.39 -9.00 13.91
N ARG A 98 21.53 -9.68 13.98
CA ARG A 98 21.71 -11.05 13.47
C ARG A 98 20.82 -12.08 14.15
N LYS A 99 20.28 -11.77 15.33
CA LYS A 99 19.34 -12.64 16.06
C LYS A 99 17.92 -12.60 15.51
N LEU A 100 17.62 -11.66 14.60
CA LEU A 100 16.29 -11.49 14.03
C LEU A 100 16.19 -12.21 12.69
N ILE A 101 15.03 -12.82 12.45
CA ILE A 101 14.67 -13.35 11.15
C ILE A 101 14.04 -12.20 10.35
N ILE A 102 14.65 -11.86 9.22
CA ILE A 102 14.25 -10.70 8.42
C ILE A 102 13.40 -11.19 7.23
N PRO A 103 12.13 -10.77 7.10
CA PRO A 103 11.31 -11.12 5.94
C PRO A 103 11.73 -10.33 4.69
N SER A 104 11.35 -10.82 3.50
CA SER A 104 11.62 -10.14 2.24
C SER A 104 10.87 -8.80 2.09
N LEU A 105 9.75 -8.64 2.80
CA LEU A 105 8.94 -7.44 2.86
C LEU A 105 8.73 -7.08 4.33
N LEU A 106 8.90 -5.80 4.65
CA LEU A 106 8.57 -5.23 5.95
C LEU A 106 7.71 -3.98 5.76
N ILE A 107 7.04 -3.54 6.82
CA ILE A 107 6.26 -2.30 6.81
C ILE A 107 6.91 -1.31 7.78
N ILE A 108 7.13 -0.08 7.33
CA ILE A 108 7.62 1.02 8.16
C ILE A 108 6.46 1.95 8.45
N HIS A 109 6.18 2.16 9.72
CA HIS A 109 5.14 3.07 10.19
C HIS A 109 5.78 4.36 10.67
N PHE A 110 5.47 5.47 10.01
CA PHE A 110 5.84 6.82 10.39
C PHE A 110 4.65 7.45 11.11
N ILE A 111 4.91 7.98 12.31
CA ILE A 111 3.89 8.63 13.14
C ILE A 111 4.36 10.06 13.42
N THR A 112 3.51 11.01 13.06
CA THR A 112 3.75 12.43 13.23
C THR A 112 2.74 12.99 14.21
N VAL A 113 3.23 13.78 15.15
CA VAL A 113 2.44 14.46 16.17
C VAL A 113 2.61 15.94 15.90
N GLU A 114 1.63 16.56 15.25
CA GLU A 114 1.69 17.98 14.86
C GLU A 114 1.25 18.89 16.02
N ASP A 115 0.22 18.47 16.76
CA ASP A 115 -0.24 19.03 18.03
C ASP A 115 -0.69 17.86 18.95
N GLU A 116 -0.80 18.03 20.28
CA GLU A 116 -1.11 16.94 21.24
C GLU A 116 -2.37 16.11 20.90
N THR A 117 -3.22 16.59 19.98
CA THR A 117 -4.46 15.94 19.55
C THR A 117 -4.43 15.37 18.13
N GLU A 118 -3.52 15.81 17.26
CA GLU A 118 -3.48 15.42 15.85
C GLU A 118 -2.30 14.49 15.58
N VAL A 119 -2.63 13.19 15.48
CA VAL A 119 -1.69 12.12 15.18
C VAL A 119 -1.96 11.60 13.78
N THR A 120 -0.98 11.74 12.89
CA THR A 120 -1.02 11.14 11.55
C THR A 120 -0.11 9.92 11.50
N ARG A 121 -0.57 8.87 10.81
CA ARG A 121 0.21 7.63 10.60
C ARG A 121 0.27 7.31 9.12
N ILE A 122 1.50 7.14 8.64
CA ILE A 122 1.79 6.75 7.25
C ILE A 122 2.55 5.43 7.29
N SER A 123 2.11 4.45 6.52
CA SER A 123 2.72 3.11 6.47
C SER A 123 3.31 2.87 5.09
N VAL A 124 4.57 2.43 5.02
CA VAL A 124 5.27 2.20 3.75
C VAL A 124 5.83 0.78 3.74
N ILE A 125 5.45 0.01 2.73
CA ILE A 125 6.02 -1.32 2.50
C ILE A 125 7.41 -1.15 1.88
N LYS A 126 8.41 -1.83 2.44
CA LYS A 126 9.77 -1.86 1.90
C LYS A 126 10.24 -3.29 1.69
N LYS A 127 10.91 -3.51 0.56
CA LYS A 127 11.55 -4.78 0.23
C LYS A 127 12.96 -4.80 0.79
N VAL A 128 13.30 -5.84 1.54
CA VAL A 128 14.67 -6.06 2.05
C VAL A 128 15.47 -6.82 0.99
N PRO A 129 16.61 -6.29 0.51
CA PRO A 129 17.46 -7.01 -0.43
C PRO A 129 18.07 -8.27 0.21
N VAL A 130 18.01 -9.41 -0.49
CA VAL A 130 18.36 -10.75 0.05
C VAL A 130 19.81 -10.86 0.54
N HIS A 131 20.70 -9.99 0.05
CA HIS A 131 22.13 -10.02 0.37
C HIS A 131 22.58 -8.86 1.27
N LEU A 132 21.67 -8.00 1.72
CA LEU A 132 22.00 -6.85 2.55
C LEU A 132 21.40 -7.01 3.94
N ASP A 133 22.25 -6.82 4.95
CA ASP A 133 21.86 -6.77 6.37
C ASP A 133 21.29 -5.40 6.78
N PHE A 134 21.02 -4.55 5.78
CA PHE A 134 20.46 -3.21 5.96
C PHE A 134 19.52 -2.84 4.82
N LEU A 135 18.60 -1.94 5.12
CA LEU A 135 17.69 -1.30 4.19
C LEU A 135 18.05 0.17 4.10
N LEU A 136 18.28 0.67 2.89
CA LEU A 136 18.54 2.07 2.61
C LEU A 136 17.41 2.62 1.73
N PHE A 137 16.80 3.73 2.14
CA PHE A 137 15.78 4.41 1.35
C PHE A 137 15.70 5.89 1.70
N HIS A 138 15.01 6.63 0.84
CA HIS A 138 14.85 8.06 0.98
C HIS A 138 13.36 8.43 1.17
N THR A 139 13.06 9.49 1.94
CA THR A 139 11.65 9.86 2.25
C THR A 139 11.44 11.33 2.64
N LYS A 140 10.43 12.00 2.06
CA LYS A 140 9.97 13.33 2.51
C LYS A 140 9.07 13.30 3.74
N ILE A 141 8.71 12.12 4.24
CA ILE A 141 7.83 12.01 5.39
C ILE A 141 8.56 12.60 6.60
N THR A 142 7.93 13.62 7.19
CA THR A 142 8.30 14.15 8.49
C THR A 142 7.64 13.30 9.56
N PHE A 143 8.34 12.98 10.65
CA PHE A 143 7.81 12.13 11.71
C PHE A 143 8.52 12.36 13.04
N ASN A 144 7.85 11.95 14.12
CA ASN A 144 8.38 11.96 15.49
C ASN A 144 8.77 10.52 15.90
N VAL A 145 7.97 9.54 15.47
CA VAL A 145 8.16 8.13 15.79
C VAL A 145 8.20 7.30 14.51
N ALA A 146 9.14 6.36 14.43
CA ALA A 146 9.17 5.34 13.39
C ALA A 146 9.23 3.94 13.99
N LEU A 147 8.39 3.05 13.46
CA LEU A 147 8.31 1.64 13.85
C LEU A 147 8.49 0.75 12.63
N VAL A 148 9.13 -0.40 12.82
CA VAL A 148 9.23 -1.46 11.81
C VAL A 148 8.33 -2.62 12.22
N GLU A 149 7.42 -3.01 11.34
CA GLU A 149 6.56 -4.19 11.49
C GLU A 149 7.10 -5.33 10.63
N MET A 150 7.41 -6.46 11.29
CA MET A 150 7.93 -7.68 10.67
C MET A 150 7.45 -8.90 11.45
N LEU A 151 6.97 -9.93 10.75
CA LEU A 151 6.53 -11.19 11.36
C LEU A 151 5.56 -10.98 12.54
N ASN A 152 4.57 -10.09 12.36
CA ASN A 152 3.58 -9.67 13.36
C ASN A 152 4.15 -9.03 14.64
N ASN A 153 5.41 -8.58 14.62
CA ASN A 153 6.03 -7.86 15.72
C ASN A 153 6.36 -6.43 15.29
N TYR A 154 6.27 -5.51 16.25
CA TYR A 154 6.63 -4.10 16.07
C TYR A 154 7.95 -3.82 16.78
N TYR A 155 8.84 -3.09 16.11
CA TYR A 155 10.13 -2.68 16.67
C TYR A 155 10.28 -1.18 16.58
N SER A 156 10.56 -0.54 17.70
CA SER A 156 10.88 0.89 17.72
C SER A 156 12.28 1.12 17.14
N ILE A 157 12.36 1.93 16.10
CA ILE A 157 13.63 2.30 15.47
C ILE A 157 14.01 3.76 15.72
N LEU A 158 13.04 4.62 16.00
CA LEU A 158 13.29 6.02 16.33
C LEU A 158 12.11 6.63 17.08
N VAL A 159 12.42 7.38 18.14
CA VAL A 159 11.47 8.21 18.87
C VAL A 159 12.18 9.54 19.16
N ARG A 160 11.62 10.64 18.70
CA ARG A 160 12.10 11.99 18.98
C ARG A 160 10.96 12.91 19.38
N LYS A 161 11.28 13.87 20.26
CA LYS A 161 10.34 14.91 20.69
C LYS A 161 10.07 15.91 19.56
N GLU A 162 11.12 16.30 18.84
CA GLU A 162 11.04 17.23 17.71
C GLU A 162 10.81 16.47 16.40
N THR A 163 9.99 17.06 15.53
CA THR A 163 9.66 16.51 14.21
C THR A 163 10.88 16.53 13.31
N ILE A 164 11.20 15.39 12.70
CA ILE A 164 12.35 15.27 11.80
C ILE A 164 11.95 15.73 10.42
N ILE A 165 12.47 16.90 10.00
CA ILE A 165 12.16 17.51 8.70
C ILE A 165 13.17 17.06 7.64
N SER A 166 14.46 17.06 7.98
CA SER A 166 15.53 16.54 7.14
C SER A 166 16.67 15.91 7.92
N ALA A 167 17.02 14.65 7.61
CA ALA A 167 18.08 13.93 8.33
C ALA A 167 18.65 12.75 7.53
N ILE A 168 19.93 12.44 7.78
CA ILE A 168 20.50 11.12 7.54
C ILE A 168 20.33 10.35 8.85
N ILE A 169 19.49 9.33 8.84
CA ILE A 169 19.14 8.53 10.01
C ILE A 169 19.70 7.13 9.81
N THR A 170 20.69 6.76 10.62
CA THR A 170 21.17 5.38 10.76
C THR A 170 20.59 4.79 12.03
N THR A 171 19.81 3.72 11.91
CA THR A 171 19.19 3.01 13.02
C THR A 171 19.35 1.49 12.89
N LYS A 172 19.04 0.77 13.96
CA LYS A 172 19.14 -0.68 14.03
C LYS A 172 17.91 -1.29 14.67
N VAL A 173 17.31 -2.28 14.00
CA VAL A 173 16.29 -3.13 14.60
C VAL A 173 16.97 -4.14 15.51
N VAL A 174 16.66 -4.09 16.81
CA VAL A 174 17.20 -5.01 17.81
C VAL A 174 16.07 -5.70 18.59
N PRO A 175 16.27 -6.94 19.06
CA PRO A 175 15.25 -7.68 19.81
C PRO A 175 14.69 -6.94 21.04
N HIS A 176 15.55 -6.17 21.73
CA HIS A 176 15.17 -5.45 22.95
C HIS A 176 14.27 -4.22 22.70
N HIS A 177 14.18 -3.74 21.46
CA HIS A 177 13.29 -2.62 21.08
C HIS A 177 11.92 -3.10 20.59
N ARG A 178 11.59 -4.38 20.79
CA ARG A 178 10.27 -4.92 20.44
C ARG A 178 9.21 -4.24 21.30
N CYS A 179 8.24 -3.61 20.63
CA CYS A 179 7.06 -3.07 21.27
C CYS A 179 6.15 -4.24 21.68
N LEU A 180 5.88 -4.34 22.98
CA LEU A 180 4.95 -5.31 23.53
C LEU A 180 3.52 -4.96 23.09
N SER A 181 2.73 -5.97 22.75
CA SER A 181 1.31 -5.75 22.48
C SER A 181 0.57 -5.37 23.76
N THR A 182 -0.60 -4.75 23.62
CA THR A 182 -1.46 -4.43 24.76
C THR A 182 -1.81 -5.66 25.59
N ASN A 183 -1.98 -6.82 24.96
CA ASN A 183 -2.24 -8.10 25.62
C ASN A 183 -1.03 -8.66 26.38
N GLU A 184 0.19 -8.28 26.01
CA GLU A 184 1.41 -8.65 26.72
C GLU A 184 1.71 -7.70 27.88
N LEU A 185 1.33 -6.43 27.73
CA LEU A 185 1.52 -5.39 28.75
C LEU A 185 0.47 -5.46 29.87
N PHE A 186 -0.76 -5.80 29.52
CA PHE A 186 -1.89 -5.74 30.42
C PHE A 186 -2.57 -7.11 30.53
N ASN A 187 -3.00 -7.45 31.75
CA ASN A 187 -3.76 -8.66 32.01
C ASN A 187 -5.07 -8.64 31.19
N THR A 188 -5.59 -9.81 30.82
CA THR A 188 -6.86 -10.00 30.12
C THR A 188 -8.03 -9.26 30.78
N THR A 189 -7.97 -9.06 32.10
CA THR A 189 -8.96 -8.28 32.86
C THR A 189 -8.96 -6.79 32.47
N ILE A 190 -7.78 -6.23 32.16
CA ILE A 190 -7.58 -4.82 31.77
C ILE A 190 -7.80 -4.64 30.27
N THR A 191 -7.39 -5.59 29.44
CA THR A 191 -7.64 -5.50 27.99
C THR A 191 -9.12 -5.64 27.63
N ASN A 192 -9.90 -6.35 28.45
CA ASN A 192 -11.36 -6.51 28.29
C ASN A 192 -12.19 -5.53 29.12
N LEU A 193 -11.55 -4.56 29.80
CA LEU A 193 -12.25 -3.54 30.57
C LEU A 193 -13.01 -2.61 29.61
N HIS A 194 -14.29 -2.39 29.91
CA HIS A 194 -15.17 -1.55 29.09
C HIS A 194 -14.58 -0.14 28.92
N LEU A 195 -14.56 0.39 27.69
CA LEU A 195 -13.90 1.67 27.34
C LEU A 195 -14.30 2.86 28.22
N ILE A 196 -15.50 2.83 28.80
CA ILE A 196 -16.01 3.86 29.74
C ILE A 196 -15.22 3.91 31.07
N LYS A 197 -14.54 2.82 31.44
CA LYS A 197 -13.71 2.74 32.66
C LYS A 197 -12.24 3.07 32.42
N CYS A 198 -11.83 3.28 31.17
CA CYS A 198 -10.50 3.80 30.86
C CYS A 198 -10.52 5.32 31.08
N ILE A 199 -9.78 5.79 32.08
CA ILE A 199 -9.64 7.22 32.36
C ILE A 199 -8.91 7.86 31.17
N LYS A 200 -9.46 8.99 30.70
CA LYS A 200 -8.95 9.79 29.59
C LYS A 200 -7.66 10.50 29.96
#